data_AF-A0A2V7ED38-F1
#
_entry.id   AF-A0A2V7ED38-F1
#
_cell.length_a   1.000
_cell.length_b   1.000
_cell.length_c   1.000
_cell.angle_alpha   90.00
_cell.angle_beta   90.00
_cell.angle_gamma   90.00
#
_symmetry.space_group_name_H-M   'P 1'
#
loop_
_entity.id
_entity.type
_entity.pdbx_description
1 polymer ?
#
loop_
_entity_poly.entity_id
_entity_poly.type
_entity_poly.pdbx_seq_one_letter_code
_entity_poly.pdbx_strand_id
1 'polypeptide(L)'
;MRVLKMVAKSEADFDQLVTQLCAYARVKSARRVAIRIQGQYSDVYRRMMTRGARVRWTDLRMSVHEYAETRPANGGVVLSNWEI
;
A
#
# COMPACT_ATOMS: atom_id res chain seq x y z
N MET A 1 -2.47 -9.78 -10.01
CA MET A 1 -3.06 -9.93 -8.66
C MET A 1 -3.35 -8.56 -8.09
N ARG A 2 -4.49 -8.38 -7.41
CA ARG A 2 -4.89 -7.14 -6.75
C ARG A 2 -5.08 -7.41 -5.24
N VAL A 3 -4.56 -6.54 -4.40
CA VAL A 3 -4.74 -6.60 -2.94
C VAL A 3 -5.74 -5.54 -2.53
N LEU A 4 -6.88 -5.94 -1.97
CA LEU A 4 -7.96 -5.02 -1.59
C LEU A 4 -7.72 -4.37 -0.22
N LYS A 5 -7.06 -5.07 0.69
CA LYS A 5 -6.69 -4.56 2.00
C LYS A 5 -5.36 -5.16 2.42
N MET A 6 -4.46 -4.31 2.90
CA MET A 6 -3.16 -4.70 3.45
C MET A 6 -2.96 -3.94 4.76
N VAL A 7 -2.67 -4.69 5.82
CA VAL A 7 -2.42 -4.13 7.15
C VAL A 7 -1.10 -4.67 7.65
N ALA A 8 -0.22 -3.78 8.08
CA ALA A 8 1.07 -4.10 8.67
C ALA A 8 1.23 -3.36 9.99
N LYS A 9 1.74 -4.04 11.01
CA LYS A 9 1.94 -3.46 12.34
C LYS A 9 3.05 -2.42 12.34
N SER A 10 4.08 -2.61 11.52
CA SER A 10 5.19 -1.69 11.32
C SER A 10 5.58 -1.58 9.85
N GLU A 11 6.47 -0.64 9.55
CA GLU A 11 7.05 -0.47 8.21
C GLU A 11 7.92 -1.67 7.80
N ALA A 12 8.60 -2.31 8.75
CA ALA A 12 9.37 -3.53 8.51
C ALA A 12 8.45 -4.71 8.16
N ASP A 13 7.32 -4.85 8.85
CA ASP A 13 6.32 -5.88 8.54
C ASP A 13 5.72 -5.64 7.14
N PHE A 14 5.50 -4.37 6.78
CA PHE A 14 5.04 -4.02 5.44
C PHE A 14 6.05 -4.47 4.37
N ASP A 15 7.33 -4.20 4.60
CA ASP A 15 8.41 -4.60 3.73
C ASP A 15 8.48 -6.13 3.55
N GLN A 16 8.25 -6.89 4.62
CA GLN A 16 8.16 -8.36 4.57
C GLN A 16 6.92 -8.83 3.80
N LEU A 17 5.75 -8.21 4.06
CA LEU A 17 4.50 -8.54 3.37
C LEU A 17 4.59 -8.30 1.86
N VAL A 18 5.20 -7.21 1.43
CA VAL A 18 5.42 -6.95 0.00
C VAL A 18 6.29 -8.04 -0.64
N THR A 19 7.36 -8.46 0.04
CA THR A 19 8.23 -9.55 -0.44
C THR A 19 7.45 -10.86 -0.59
N GLN A 20 6.68 -11.25 0.44
CA GLN A 20 5.85 -12.46 0.42
C GLN A 20 4.76 -12.39 -0.66
N LEU A 21 4.12 -11.23 -0.82
CA LEU A 21 3.12 -11.00 -1.84
C LEU A 21 3.70 -11.16 -3.25
N CYS A 22 4.89 -10.61 -3.51
CA CYS A 22 5.57 -10.78 -4.79
C CYS A 22 5.97 -12.24 -5.05
N ALA A 23 6.45 -12.96 -4.03
CA ALA A 23 6.74 -14.39 -4.14
C ALA A 23 5.47 -15.19 -4.48
N TYR A 24 4.37 -14.94 -3.75
CA TYR A 24 3.08 -15.56 -4.02
C TYR A 24 2.54 -15.22 -5.42
N ALA A 25 2.67 -13.97 -5.86
CA ALA A 25 2.30 -13.55 -7.19
C ALA A 25 3.03 -14.35 -8.28
N ARG A 26 4.33 -14.59 -8.09
CA ARG A 26 5.15 -15.40 -9.01
C ARG A 26 4.67 -16.85 -9.06
N VAL A 27 4.40 -17.46 -7.91
CA VAL A 27 3.86 -18.83 -7.83
C VAL A 27 2.50 -18.95 -8.54
N LYS A 28 1.68 -17.89 -8.49
CA LYS A 28 0.40 -17.81 -9.20
C LYS A 28 0.49 -17.30 -10.64
N SER A 29 1.70 -17.21 -11.21
CA SER A 29 1.96 -16.69 -12.57
C SER A 29 1.33 -15.33 -12.84
N ALA A 30 1.14 -14.52 -11.79
CA ALA A 30 0.60 -13.18 -11.92
C ALA A 30 1.65 -12.26 -12.54
N ARG A 31 1.35 -11.73 -13.72
CA ARG A 31 2.27 -10.82 -14.44
C ARG A 31 2.60 -9.54 -13.66
N ARG A 32 1.69 -9.09 -12.79
CA ARG A 32 1.81 -7.82 -12.04
C ARG A 32 1.13 -7.90 -10.68
N VAL A 33 1.69 -7.14 -9.73
CA VAL A 33 1.10 -6.82 -8.43
C VAL A 33 0.79 -5.33 -8.42
N ALA A 34 -0.43 -4.97 -8.08
CA ALA A 34 -0.85 -3.59 -7.90
C ALA A 34 -1.30 -3.37 -6.46
N ILE A 35 -0.75 -2.33 -5.83
CA ILE A 35 -1.08 -1.90 -4.47
C ILE A 35 -1.45 -0.41 -4.56
N ARG A 36 -2.64 -0.07 -4.07
CA ARG A 36 -3.08 1.31 -3.91
C ARG A 36 -2.53 1.84 -2.59
N ILE A 37 -1.99 3.05 -2.62
CA ILE A 37 -1.39 3.69 -1.45
C ILE A 37 -2.05 5.06 -1.32
N GLN A 38 -2.50 5.41 -0.13
CA GLN A 38 -3.08 6.73 0.14
C GLN A 38 -1.98 7.78 0.22
N GLY A 39 -2.25 9.00 -0.25
CA GLY A 39 -1.25 10.09 -0.34
C GLY A 39 -0.52 10.41 0.97
N GLN A 40 -1.15 10.16 2.11
CA GLN A 40 -0.55 10.35 3.44
C GLN A 40 0.60 9.41 3.77
N TYR A 41 0.77 8.31 3.03
CA TYR A 41 1.83 7.32 3.25
C TYR A 41 3.07 7.61 2.39
N SER A 42 3.61 8.83 2.46
CA SER A 42 4.79 9.26 1.69
C SER A 42 6.00 8.33 1.86
N ASP A 43 6.23 7.83 3.07
CA ASP A 43 7.36 6.94 3.36
C ASP A 43 7.18 5.56 2.73
N VAL A 44 5.94 5.08 2.66
CA VAL A 44 5.59 3.83 1.96
C VAL A 44 5.81 3.98 0.46
N TYR A 45 5.40 5.11 -0.13
CA TYR A 45 5.72 5.42 -1.53
C TYR A 45 7.22 5.38 -1.79
N ARG A 46 8.03 6.06 -0.97
CA ARG A 46 9.49 6.08 -1.12
C ARG A 46 10.08 4.67 -1.09
N ARG A 47 9.67 3.85 -0.12
CA ARG A 47 10.11 2.44 -0.04
C ARG A 47 9.71 1.62 -1.25
N MET A 48 8.50 1.78 -1.76
CA MET A 48 8.06 1.10 -2.97
C MET A 48 8.88 1.52 -4.19
N MET A 49 9.21 2.81 -4.33
CA MET A 49 10.07 3.29 -5.40
C MET A 49 11.49 2.68 -5.30
N THR A 50 12.06 2.60 -4.09
CA THR A 50 13.35 1.92 -3.85
C THR A 50 13.32 0.44 -4.25
N ARG A 51 12.16 -0.22 -4.10
CA ARG A 51 11.94 -1.61 -4.53
C ARG A 51 11.68 -1.75 -6.04
N GLY A 52 11.73 -0.66 -6.81
CA GLY A 52 11.51 -0.67 -8.26
C GLY A 52 10.03 -0.64 -8.69
N ALA A 53 9.11 -0.36 -7.75
CA ALA A 53 7.72 -0.11 -8.11
C ALA A 53 7.62 1.18 -8.95
N ARG A 54 6.56 1.31 -9.73
CA ARG A 54 6.28 2.50 -10.53
C ARG A 54 4.87 2.99 -10.22
N VAL A 55 4.72 4.29 -9.99
CA VAL A 55 3.41 4.92 -9.96
C VAL A 55 2.80 4.78 -11.35
N ARG A 56 1.57 4.29 -11.41
CA ARG A 56 0.87 4.05 -12.68
C ARG A 56 -0.31 5.00 -12.86
N TRP A 57 -1.04 5.26 -11.78
CA TRP A 57 -2.26 6.05 -11.75
C TRP A 57 -2.24 6.81 -10.42
N THR A 58 -2.65 8.06 -10.45
CA THR A 58 -3.01 8.84 -9.27
C THR A 58 -4.49 9.13 -9.38
N ASP A 59 -5.26 8.73 -8.38
CA ASP A 59 -6.67 9.06 -8.31
C ASP A 59 -6.91 10.28 -7.42
N LEU A 60 -7.98 11.04 -7.73
CA LEU A 60 -8.45 12.10 -6.87
C LEU A 60 -9.17 11.46 -5.68
N ARG A 61 -8.62 11.59 -4.48
CA ARG A 61 -9.25 11.14 -3.24
C ARG A 61 -9.97 12.31 -2.60
N MET A 62 -11.26 12.15 -2.36
CA MET A 62 -12.05 13.09 -1.58
C MET A 62 -11.89 12.74 -0.11
N SER A 63 -11.47 13.70 0.70
CA SER A 63 -11.55 13.62 2.15
C SER A 63 -12.64 14.56 2.65
N VAL A 64 -13.34 14.14 3.70
CA VAL A 64 -14.23 15.04 4.45
C VAL A 64 -13.35 15.85 5.40
N HIS A 65 -13.54 17.18 5.41
CA HIS A 65 -12.85 18.07 6.35
C HIS A 65 -13.06 17.55 7.79
N GLU A 66 -12.02 17.57 8.62
CA GLU A 66 -11.99 17.00 10.00
C GLU A 66 -12.09 15.47 10.13
N TYR A 67 -12.40 14.73 9.06
CA TYR A 67 -12.45 13.26 9.05
C TYR A 67 -11.44 12.68 8.06
N ALA A 68 -10.24 13.26 8.03
CA ALA A 68 -9.14 12.70 7.27
C ALA A 68 -8.75 11.32 7.84
N GLU A 69 -8.32 10.42 6.96
CA GLU A 69 -7.90 9.08 7.38
C GLU A 69 -6.64 9.17 8.25
N THR A 70 -6.75 8.79 9.52
CA THR A 70 -5.60 8.93 10.44
C THR A 70 -4.57 7.84 10.19
N ARG A 71 -3.30 8.22 10.00
CA ARG A 71 -2.18 7.26 10.03
C ARG A 71 -2.07 6.70 11.46
N PRO A 72 -1.92 5.37 11.64
CA PRO A 72 -1.67 4.80 12.96
C PRO A 72 -0.42 5.42 13.58
N ALA A 73 -0.55 5.95 14.81
CA ALA A 73 0.52 6.70 15.49
C ALA A 73 1.83 5.90 15.65
N ASN A 74 1.73 4.58 15.73
CA ASN A 74 2.87 3.68 15.97
C ASN A 74 3.58 3.24 14.68
N GLY A 75 3.44 3.97 13.57
CA GLY A 75 4.10 3.64 12.30
C GLY A 75 3.49 2.46 11.54
N GLY A 76 2.29 2.03 11.92
CA GLY A 76 1.55 0.99 11.20
C GLY A 76 1.11 1.46 9.80
N VAL A 77 0.92 0.49 8.90
CA VAL A 77 0.50 0.73 7.52
C VAL A 77 -0.88 0.09 7.30
N VAL A 78 -1.85 0.88 6.89
CA VAL A 78 -3.20 0.42 6.54
C VAL A 78 -3.53 0.92 5.14
N LEU A 79 -3.42 0.02 4.16
CA LEU A 79 -3.78 0.31 2.78
C LEU A 79 -5.10 -0.37 2.48
N SER A 80 -6.13 0.43 2.22
CA SER A 80 -7.46 -0.06 1.88
C SER A 80 -7.86 0.47 0.52
N ASN A 81 -8.41 -0.42 -0.31
CA ASN A 81 -9.10 -0.06 -1.54
C ASN A 81 -10.58 0.28 -1.31
N TRP A 82 -11.07 0.11 -0.09
CA TRP A 82 -12.41 0.52 0.30
C TRP A 82 -12.39 1.96 0.77
N GLU A 83 -12.92 2.85 -0.08
CA GLU A 83 -13.56 4.10 0.32
C GLU A 83 -15.05 3.87 0.13
N ILE A 84 -15.76 3.52 1.20
CA ILE A 84 -17.13 3.94 1.50
C ILE A 84 -17.18 4.19 2.99
#